data_AF-A0A7Y0N229-F1
#
_entry.id   AF-A0A7Y0N229-F1
#
_cell.length_a   1.000
_cell.length_b   1.000
_cell.length_c   1.000
_cell.angle_alpha   90.00
_cell.angle_beta   90.00
_cell.angle_gamma   90.00
#
_symmetry.space_group_name_H-M   'P 1'
#
loop_
_entity.id
_entity.type
_entity.pdbx_description
1 polymer ?
#
loop_
_entity_poly.entity_id
_entity_poly.type
_entity_poly.pdbx_seq_one_letter_code
_entity_poly.pdbx_strand_id
1 'polypeptide(L)'
;NSLSEAKALDEDFDVIFLCNDGQIDIDSCLSELAEVYDVRRVVACQHHLTSSYTNAENVHAVLTQPFLGNRFKHAIEELAKLEKNTLRDNVTNITSRAESKISRTHRRILLAEDNLMNQKIASFFLDKAGYDYLITSNGQEALDAITKGEQFDAILMDCMMPVMDGLTATKEIRRWEKKVGCKKTTIIALTASVLEEDIHNCFAAGMDA
;
A
#
# COMPACT_ATOMS: atom_id res chain seq x y z
N ASN A 1 -18.85 -9.82 18.97
CA ASN A 1 -18.47 -9.42 20.33
C ASN A 1 -18.63 -10.63 21.24
N SER A 2 -17.92 -11.70 20.96
CA SER A 2 -16.69 -12.01 21.69
C SER A 2 -16.09 -13.27 21.08
N LEU A 3 -14.78 -13.43 21.12
CA LEU A 3 -14.13 -14.62 20.58
C LEU A 3 -14.68 -15.93 21.19
N SER A 4 -15.21 -15.87 22.42
CA SER A 4 -15.95 -16.94 23.07
C SER A 4 -17.19 -17.43 22.32
N GLU A 5 -17.90 -16.56 21.61
CA GLU A 5 -19.04 -16.96 20.75
C GLU A 5 -18.55 -17.71 19.52
N ALA A 6 -17.44 -17.27 18.92
CA ALA A 6 -16.82 -17.95 17.79
C ALA A 6 -16.24 -19.30 18.18
N LYS A 7 -15.62 -19.43 19.37
CA LYS A 7 -15.11 -20.71 19.90
C LYS A 7 -16.25 -21.71 20.22
N ALA A 8 -17.48 -21.24 20.41
CA ALA A 8 -18.63 -22.08 20.73
C ALA A 8 -19.34 -22.69 19.50
N LEU A 9 -18.98 -22.26 18.29
CA LEU A 9 -19.67 -22.69 17.06
C LEU A 9 -19.25 -24.08 16.57
N ASP A 10 -18.10 -24.64 17.01
CA ASP A 10 -17.60 -25.99 16.64
C ASP A 10 -17.73 -26.31 15.13
N GLU A 11 -17.55 -25.29 14.29
CA GLU A 11 -17.69 -25.34 12.84
C GLU A 11 -16.36 -24.95 12.19
N ASP A 12 -15.96 -25.65 11.12
CA ASP A 12 -14.83 -25.23 10.30
C ASP A 12 -15.29 -24.11 9.36
N PHE A 13 -14.58 -22.98 9.39
CA PHE A 13 -14.91 -21.81 8.56
C PHE A 13 -13.92 -21.69 7.41
N ASP A 14 -14.45 -21.48 6.19
CA ASP A 14 -13.65 -21.25 4.99
C ASP A 14 -12.87 -19.93 5.07
N VAL A 15 -13.43 -18.92 5.74
CA VAL A 15 -12.82 -17.61 5.97
C VAL A 15 -13.30 -17.01 7.30
N ILE A 16 -12.39 -16.36 8.01
CA ILE A 16 -12.70 -15.63 9.25
C ILE A 16 -12.36 -14.16 9.05
N PHE A 17 -13.33 -13.27 9.23
CA PHE A 17 -13.10 -11.82 9.19
C PHE A 17 -12.93 -11.28 10.62
N LEU A 18 -11.73 -10.77 10.92
CA LEU A 18 -11.45 -10.12 12.19
C LEU A 18 -11.57 -8.60 12.03
N CYS A 19 -12.72 -8.03 12.35
CA CYS A 19 -12.95 -6.59 12.28
C CYS A 19 -12.55 -5.91 13.59
N ASN A 20 -11.51 -5.08 13.57
CA ASN A 20 -11.13 -4.25 14.70
C ASN A 20 -11.75 -2.85 14.60
N ASP A 21 -12.49 -2.46 15.64
CA ASP A 21 -13.03 -1.11 15.82
C ASP A 21 -12.07 -0.18 16.59
N GLY A 22 -10.90 -0.68 16.97
CA GLY A 22 -9.88 0.05 17.73
C GLY A 22 -10.02 -0.07 19.25
N GLN A 23 -11.01 -0.83 19.75
CA GLN A 23 -11.15 -1.11 21.18
C GLN A 23 -10.31 -2.31 21.63
N ILE A 24 -9.86 -3.14 20.69
CA ILE A 24 -9.24 -4.43 20.98
C ILE A 24 -7.85 -4.53 20.35
N ASP A 25 -6.91 -5.09 21.09
CA ASP A 25 -5.58 -5.44 20.59
C ASP A 25 -5.68 -6.64 19.64
N ILE A 26 -5.35 -6.41 18.37
CA ILE A 26 -5.47 -7.41 17.31
C ILE A 26 -4.54 -8.59 17.56
N ASP A 27 -3.33 -8.36 18.07
CA ASP A 27 -2.34 -9.42 18.26
C ASP A 27 -2.79 -10.41 19.35
N SER A 28 -3.41 -9.91 20.41
CA SER A 28 -4.05 -10.75 21.44
C SER A 28 -5.19 -11.57 20.86
N CYS A 29 -6.07 -10.96 20.05
CA CYS A 29 -7.17 -11.69 19.41
C CYS A 29 -6.69 -12.76 18.42
N LEU A 30 -5.65 -12.47 17.64
CA LEU A 30 -5.06 -13.44 16.72
C LEU A 30 -4.44 -14.61 17.45
N SER A 31 -3.76 -14.36 18.57
CA SER A 31 -3.17 -15.42 19.41
C SER A 31 -4.25 -16.36 19.94
N GLU A 32 -5.37 -15.82 20.40
CA GLU A 32 -6.50 -16.64 20.88
C GLU A 32 -7.26 -17.35 19.75
N LEU A 33 -7.32 -16.78 18.55
CA LEU A 33 -7.89 -17.41 17.34
C LEU A 33 -7.04 -18.59 16.90
N ALA A 34 -5.71 -18.46 16.95
CA ALA A 34 -4.75 -19.49 16.53
C ALA A 34 -4.84 -20.79 17.34
N GLU A 35 -5.41 -20.74 18.55
CA GLU A 35 -5.65 -21.93 19.37
C GLU A 35 -6.73 -22.84 18.79
N VAL A 36 -7.63 -22.30 17.96
CA VAL A 36 -8.85 -23.00 17.52
C VAL A 36 -8.95 -23.08 15.99
N TYR A 37 -8.45 -22.07 15.28
CA TYR A 37 -8.60 -21.94 13.83
C TYR A 37 -7.26 -21.74 13.13
N ASP A 38 -7.16 -22.19 11.87
CA ASP A 38 -6.01 -21.89 11.02
C ASP A 38 -5.99 -20.40 10.67
N VAL A 39 -5.08 -19.66 11.30
CA VAL A 39 -4.93 -18.21 11.10
C VAL A 39 -4.61 -17.82 9.66
N ARG A 40 -4.16 -18.76 8.82
CA ARG A 40 -4.00 -18.56 7.37
C ARG A 40 -5.33 -18.36 6.63
N ARG A 41 -6.48 -18.57 7.28
CA ARG A 41 -7.81 -18.26 6.75
C ARG A 41 -8.39 -16.95 7.30
N VAL A 42 -7.64 -16.23 8.13
CA VAL A 42 -8.09 -14.99 8.75
C VAL A 42 -7.79 -13.79 7.85
N VAL A 43 -8.81 -12.96 7.61
CA VAL A 43 -8.70 -11.64 6.98
C VAL A 43 -8.91 -10.58 8.05
N ALA A 44 -7.86 -9.85 8.39
CA ALA A 44 -7.94 -8.75 9.35
C ALA A 44 -8.53 -7.51 8.68
N CYS A 45 -9.61 -6.97 9.23
CA CYS A 45 -10.26 -5.74 8.77
C CYS A 45 -9.99 -4.63 9.78
N GLN A 46 -9.23 -3.62 9.38
CA GLN A 46 -8.85 -2.49 10.23
C GLN A 46 -9.50 -1.19 9.76
N HIS A 47 -9.84 -0.30 10.69
CA HIS A 47 -10.30 1.04 10.32
C HIS A 47 -9.12 1.95 9.98
N HIS A 48 -9.24 2.79 8.94
CA HIS A 48 -8.18 3.73 8.53
C HIS A 48 -7.81 4.76 9.63
N LEU A 49 -8.64 4.91 10.66
CA LEU A 49 -8.43 5.84 11.78
C LEU A 49 -7.78 5.20 13.01
N THR A 50 -7.73 3.87 13.08
CA THR A 50 -7.34 3.15 14.31
C THR A 50 -6.26 2.09 14.07
N SER A 51 -5.52 2.19 12.96
CA SER A 51 -4.56 1.16 12.52
C SER A 51 -3.53 0.83 13.62
N SER A 52 -3.85 -0.23 14.34
CA SER A 52 -3.01 -0.94 15.27
C SER A 52 -2.25 -1.96 14.42
N TYR A 53 -0.93 -1.91 14.52
CA TYR A 53 -0.02 -2.71 13.70
C TYR A 53 -0.35 -4.19 13.88
N THR A 54 -1.05 -4.81 12.93
CA THR A 54 -1.21 -6.27 12.93
C THR A 54 0.05 -6.87 12.33
N ASN A 55 0.62 -7.88 12.98
CA ASN A 55 1.74 -8.60 12.40
C ASN A 55 1.26 -9.39 11.16
N ALA A 56 1.38 -8.78 9.97
CA ALA A 56 0.78 -9.25 8.73
C ALA A 56 1.32 -10.60 8.24
N GLU A 57 2.36 -11.15 8.88
CA GLU A 57 2.97 -12.43 8.54
C GLU A 57 2.09 -13.64 8.92
N ASN A 58 1.12 -13.46 9.84
CA ASN A 58 0.35 -14.57 10.41
C ASN A 58 -1.11 -14.65 9.94
N VAL A 59 -1.56 -13.73 9.10
CA VAL A 59 -2.94 -13.70 8.57
C VAL A 59 -2.93 -13.74 7.04
N HIS A 60 -4.03 -14.15 6.42
CA HIS A 60 -4.13 -14.21 4.96
C HIS A 60 -3.97 -12.84 4.31
N ALA A 61 -4.69 -11.84 4.83
CA ALA A 61 -4.70 -10.50 4.30
C ALA A 61 -5.13 -9.48 5.36
N VAL A 62 -4.66 -8.24 5.20
CA VAL A 62 -5.12 -7.08 5.96
C VAL A 62 -5.86 -6.12 5.02
N LEU A 63 -7.13 -5.86 5.33
CA LEU A 63 -8.00 -4.95 4.60
C LEU A 63 -8.28 -3.70 5.43
N THR A 64 -8.06 -2.52 4.84
CA THR A 64 -8.43 -1.26 5.47
C THR A 64 -9.86 -0.87 5.06
N GLN A 65 -10.67 -0.46 6.02
CA GLN A 65 -12.02 0.07 5.81
C GLN A 65 -12.01 1.57 5.52
N PRO A 66 -12.87 2.08 4.61
CA PRO A 66 -13.83 1.32 3.81
C PRO A 66 -13.14 0.45 2.75
N PHE A 67 -13.70 -0.72 2.47
CA PHE A 67 -13.13 -1.64 1.47
C PHE A 67 -13.29 -1.04 0.07
N LEU A 68 -12.24 -0.39 -0.42
CA LEU A 68 -12.23 0.31 -1.71
C LEU A 68 -11.54 -0.51 -2.80
N GLY A 69 -12.06 -0.39 -4.02
CA GLY A 69 -11.56 -1.07 -5.21
C GLY A 69 -11.63 -2.59 -5.10
N ASN A 70 -10.66 -3.27 -5.72
CA ASN A 70 -10.65 -4.74 -5.82
C ASN A 70 -9.94 -5.44 -4.66
N ARG A 71 -9.51 -4.74 -3.62
CA ARG A 71 -8.70 -5.33 -2.52
C ARG A 71 -9.44 -6.44 -1.78
N PHE A 72 -10.72 -6.22 -1.48
CA PHE A 72 -11.57 -7.25 -0.86
C PHE A 72 -11.72 -8.47 -1.77
N LYS A 73 -12.05 -8.25 -3.05
CA LYS A 73 -12.20 -9.31 -4.04
C LYS A 73 -10.92 -10.14 -4.19
N HIS A 74 -9.76 -9.49 -4.34
CA HIS A 74 -8.47 -10.18 -4.45
C HIS A 74 -8.13 -10.98 -3.20
N ALA A 75 -8.40 -10.46 -2.00
CA ALA A 75 -8.16 -11.21 -0.76
C ALA A 75 -8.95 -12.52 -0.73
N ILE A 76 -10.22 -12.49 -1.15
CA ILE A 76 -11.08 -13.69 -1.19
C ILE A 76 -10.71 -14.65 -2.32
N GLU A 77 -10.37 -14.12 -3.50
CA GLU A 77 -9.92 -14.96 -4.64
C GLU A 77 -8.62 -15.70 -4.33
N GLU A 78 -7.70 -15.09 -3.56
CA GLU A 78 -6.48 -15.75 -3.11
C GLU A 78 -6.76 -16.82 -2.04
N LEU A 79 -7.70 -16.59 -1.11
CA LEU A 79 -8.14 -17.62 -0.14
C LEU A 79 -8.65 -18.87 -0.85
N ALA A 80 -9.52 -18.70 -1.85
CA ALA A 80 -10.09 -19.80 -2.62
C ALA A 80 -9.03 -20.62 -3.41
N LYS A 81 -7.82 -20.07 -3.62
CA LYS A 81 -6.70 -20.79 -4.24
C LYS A 81 -5.91 -21.63 -3.24
N LEU A 82 -5.91 -21.27 -1.95
CA LEU A 82 -5.19 -22.01 -0.90
C LEU A 82 -5.73 -23.44 -0.71
N GLU A 83 -7.03 -23.67 -0.93
CA GLU A 83 -7.64 -25.01 -0.88
C GLU A 83 -7.15 -25.95 -1.99
N LYS A 84 -6.68 -25.40 -3.12
CA LYS A 84 -6.23 -26.20 -4.28
C LYS A 84 -4.75 -26.55 -4.24
N ASN A 85 -3.94 -25.81 -3.47
CA ASN A 85 -2.49 -26.00 -3.40
C ASN A 85 -2.01 -26.82 -2.18
N THR A 86 -2.91 -27.24 -1.28
CA THR A 86 -2.56 -27.97 -0.05
C THR A 86 -2.06 -29.41 -0.29
N LEU A 87 -2.03 -29.89 -1.53
CA LEU A 87 -1.50 -31.20 -1.90
C LEU A 87 -0.09 -31.18 -2.53
N ARG A 88 0.58 -30.02 -2.68
CA ARG A 88 1.87 -29.98 -3.41
C ARG A 88 3.12 -29.45 -2.73
N ASP A 89 3.07 -28.65 -1.68
CA ASP A 89 4.31 -28.09 -1.14
C ASP A 89 4.52 -28.40 0.34
N ASN A 90 5.00 -29.63 0.59
CA ASN A 90 5.77 -29.94 1.79
C ASN A 90 7.26 -29.71 1.47
N VAL A 91 7.84 -28.73 2.19
CA VAL A 91 9.27 -28.54 2.46
C VAL A 91 10.13 -28.10 1.28
N THR A 92 10.36 -26.78 1.16
CA THR A 92 11.74 -26.27 1.03
C THR A 92 11.86 -24.85 1.60
N ASN A 93 12.42 -24.76 2.81
CA ASN A 93 13.27 -23.71 3.36
C ASN A 93 13.21 -22.29 2.75
N ILE A 94 12.64 -21.34 3.52
CA ILE A 94 13.21 -19.99 3.64
C ILE A 94 13.26 -19.61 5.12
N THR A 95 14.17 -20.23 5.86
CA THR A 95 14.72 -19.69 7.11
C THR A 95 15.89 -18.77 6.75
N SER A 96 15.64 -17.47 6.63
CA SER A 96 16.54 -16.40 7.06
C SER A 96 16.05 -15.04 6.55
N ARG A 97 15.24 -14.36 7.35
CA ARG A 97 15.32 -12.90 7.40
C ARG A 97 15.49 -12.53 8.86
N ALA A 98 16.74 -12.67 9.29
CA ALA A 98 17.21 -12.01 10.49
C ALA A 98 16.75 -10.55 10.45
N GLU A 99 16.27 -10.08 11.59
CA GLU A 99 15.98 -8.68 11.92
C GLU A 99 17.10 -7.79 11.37
N SER A 100 16.95 -7.33 10.14
CA SER A 100 17.84 -6.33 9.60
C SER A 100 17.39 -5.03 10.25
N LYS A 101 18.09 -4.66 11.32
CA LYS A 101 18.43 -3.28 11.68
C LYS A 101 18.06 -2.38 10.52
N ILE A 102 17.06 -1.49 10.70
CA ILE A 102 16.59 -0.54 9.68
C ILE A 102 17.83 0.19 9.15
N SER A 103 18.41 -0.37 8.09
CA SER A 103 19.36 0.30 7.25
C SER A 103 18.50 1.31 6.56
N ARG A 104 18.66 2.59 6.91
CA ARG A 104 18.10 3.68 6.14
C ARG A 104 18.56 3.48 4.71
N THR A 105 17.73 2.81 3.91
CA THR A 105 17.88 2.81 2.47
C THR A 105 17.73 4.27 2.12
N HIS A 106 18.78 4.92 1.63
CA HIS A 106 18.77 6.31 1.20
C HIS A 106 17.93 6.41 -0.08
N ARG A 107 16.64 6.07 0.04
CA ARG A 107 15.65 6.10 -1.01
C ARG A 107 14.94 7.43 -0.88
N ARG A 108 15.01 8.23 -1.94
CA ARG A 108 14.51 9.60 -1.95
C ARG A 108 13.25 9.69 -2.80
N ILE A 109 12.18 10.21 -2.22
CA ILE A 109 10.86 10.32 -2.85
C ILE A 109 10.58 11.79 -3.18
N LEU A 110 10.10 12.05 -4.40
CA LEU A 110 9.51 13.35 -4.73
C LEU A 110 8.00 13.28 -4.47
N LEU A 111 7.47 14.16 -3.63
CA LEU A 111 6.04 14.30 -3.38
C LEU A 111 5.54 15.59 -4.04
N ALA A 112 4.71 15.46 -5.06
CA ALA A 112 4.05 16.57 -5.75
C ALA A 112 2.55 16.60 -5.38
N GLU A 113 2.17 17.58 -4.57
CA GLU A 113 0.84 17.70 -3.98
C GLU A 113 0.60 19.19 -3.63
N ASP A 114 -0.53 19.77 -3.99
CA ASP A 114 -0.79 21.21 -3.79
C ASP A 114 -1.44 21.53 -2.44
N ASN A 115 -2.08 20.55 -1.81
CA ASN A 115 -2.76 20.73 -0.53
C ASN A 115 -1.81 20.49 0.65
N LEU A 116 -1.56 21.54 1.45
CA LEU A 116 -0.70 21.47 2.64
C LEU A 116 -1.09 20.37 3.65
N MET A 117 -2.37 20.02 3.76
CA MET A 117 -2.82 18.94 4.64
C MET A 117 -2.41 17.57 4.08
N ASN A 118 -2.64 17.35 2.79
CA ASN A 118 -2.23 16.11 2.12
C ASN A 118 -0.71 15.95 2.14
N GLN A 119 0.04 17.03 1.91
CA GLN A 119 1.50 17.05 2.04
C GLN A 119 1.94 16.54 3.42
N LYS A 120 1.33 17.04 4.50
CA LYS A 120 1.65 16.62 5.88
C LYS A 120 1.33 15.16 6.15
N ILE A 121 0.20 14.66 5.63
CA ILE A 121 -0.22 13.27 5.81
C ILE A 121 0.76 12.35 5.08
N ALA A 122 1.02 12.63 3.80
CA ALA A 122 1.95 11.84 3.00
C ALA A 122 3.38 11.88 3.57
N SER A 123 3.86 13.06 3.98
CA SER A 123 5.19 13.21 4.59
C SER A 123 5.32 12.40 5.88
N PHE A 124 4.29 12.39 6.73
CA PHE A 124 4.26 11.58 7.95
C PHE A 124 4.41 10.08 7.67
N PHE A 125 3.76 9.58 6.62
CA PHE A 125 3.91 8.17 6.22
C PHE A 125 5.28 7.88 5.62
N LEU A 126 5.84 8.80 4.83
CA LEU A 126 7.20 8.68 4.27
C LEU A 126 8.26 8.66 5.39
N ASP A 127 8.14 9.56 6.37
CA ASP A 127 8.99 9.61 7.57
C ASP A 127 8.94 8.28 8.34
N LYS A 128 7.73 7.78 8.60
CA LYS A 128 7.53 6.49 9.30
C LYS A 128 8.12 5.31 8.53
N ALA A 129 8.08 5.36 7.21
CA ALA A 129 8.69 4.34 6.35
C ALA A 129 10.22 4.49 6.22
N GLY A 130 10.79 5.57 6.76
CA GLY A 130 12.23 5.82 6.74
C GLY A 130 12.77 6.32 5.40
N TYR A 131 11.93 6.98 4.60
CA TYR A 131 12.31 7.58 3.32
C TYR A 131 12.68 9.05 3.48
N ASP A 132 13.72 9.48 2.75
CA ASP A 132 13.96 10.90 2.54
C ASP A 132 13.00 11.40 1.46
N TYR A 133 12.58 12.67 1.52
CA TYR A 133 11.68 13.21 0.51
C TYR A 133 11.88 14.70 0.24
N LEU A 134 11.43 15.13 -0.94
CA LEU A 134 11.26 16.53 -1.32
C LEU A 134 9.78 16.78 -1.63
N ILE A 135 9.25 17.91 -1.17
CA ILE A 135 7.87 18.31 -1.44
C ILE A 135 7.87 19.42 -2.49
N THR A 136 6.98 19.30 -3.47
CA THR A 136 6.70 20.31 -4.50
C THR A 136 5.19 20.56 -4.53
N SER A 137 4.78 21.81 -4.76
CA SER A 137 3.38 22.24 -4.62
C SER A 137 2.61 22.31 -5.95
N ASN A 138 3.23 21.90 -7.06
CA ASN A 138 2.62 21.80 -8.38
C ASN A 138 3.50 20.95 -9.32
N GLY A 139 2.95 20.59 -10.49
CA GLY A 139 3.66 19.77 -11.47
C GLY A 139 4.89 20.43 -12.10
N GLN A 140 4.93 21.77 -12.16
CA GLN A 140 6.07 22.50 -12.74
C GLN A 140 7.29 22.42 -11.80
N GLU A 141 7.08 22.61 -10.49
CA GLU A 141 8.13 22.42 -9.49
C GLU A 141 8.68 20.99 -9.48
N ALA A 142 7.80 19.99 -9.65
CA ALA A 142 8.20 18.60 -9.74
C ALA A 142 9.07 18.33 -10.98
N LEU A 143 8.64 18.83 -12.15
CA LEU A 143 9.43 18.77 -13.38
C LEU A 143 10.78 19.50 -13.23
N ASP A 144 10.77 20.68 -12.64
CA ASP A 144 11.98 21.47 -12.38
C ASP A 144 12.98 20.71 -11.52
N ALA A 145 12.53 20.08 -10.42
CA ALA A 145 13.41 19.31 -9.53
C ALA A 145 14.14 18.19 -10.29
N ILE A 146 13.40 17.43 -11.09
CA ILE A 146 13.94 16.32 -11.90
C ILE A 146 14.91 16.85 -12.96
N THR A 147 14.49 17.88 -13.71
CA THR A 147 15.27 18.42 -14.84
C THR A 147 16.52 19.17 -14.39
N LYS A 148 16.57 19.67 -13.15
CA LYS A 148 17.77 20.23 -12.50
C LYS A 148 18.79 19.16 -12.08
N GLY A 149 18.45 17.88 -12.22
CA GLY A 149 19.36 16.76 -11.97
C GLY A 149 19.23 16.16 -10.57
N GLU A 150 18.19 16.51 -9.81
CA GLU A 150 17.88 15.78 -8.59
C GLU A 150 17.44 14.35 -8.93
N GLN A 151 17.92 13.38 -8.13
CA GLN A 151 17.56 11.98 -8.31
C GLN A 151 16.58 11.53 -7.24
N PHE A 152 15.57 10.79 -7.68
CA PHE A 152 14.51 10.22 -6.87
C PHE A 152 14.29 8.76 -7.29
N ASP A 153 13.98 7.90 -6.32
CA ASP A 153 13.65 6.49 -6.57
C ASP A 153 12.21 6.34 -7.07
N ALA A 154 11.33 7.22 -6.59
CA ALA A 154 9.96 7.31 -7.04
C ALA A 154 9.40 8.73 -6.84
N ILE A 155 8.34 9.01 -7.57
CA ILE A 155 7.58 10.24 -7.52
C ILE A 155 6.14 9.88 -7.14
N LEU A 156 5.61 10.50 -6.09
CA LEU A 156 4.20 10.47 -5.75
C LEU A 156 3.60 11.76 -6.32
N MET A 157 2.69 11.64 -7.30
CA MET A 157 2.22 12.76 -8.11
C MET A 157 0.70 12.88 -7.99
N ASP A 158 0.21 13.96 -7.38
CA ASP A 158 -1.20 14.32 -7.48
C ASP A 158 -1.57 14.61 -8.94
N CYS A 159 -2.68 14.03 -9.40
CA CYS A 159 -3.19 14.24 -10.74
C CYS A 159 -3.65 15.68 -10.97
N MET A 160 -4.19 16.34 -9.93
CA MET A 160 -4.82 17.65 -10.05
C MET A 160 -4.08 18.68 -9.21
N MET A 161 -3.40 19.62 -9.87
CA MET A 161 -2.66 20.70 -9.21
C MET A 161 -2.76 22.00 -10.03
N PRO A 162 -2.61 23.18 -9.40
CA PRO A 162 -2.52 24.45 -10.12
C PRO A 162 -1.22 24.54 -10.91
N VAL A 163 -1.14 25.52 -11.82
CA VAL A 163 0.02 25.82 -12.70
C VAL A 163 0.29 24.73 -13.73
N MET A 164 0.55 23.50 -13.30
CA MET A 164 0.72 22.31 -14.13
C MET A 164 0.16 21.11 -13.37
N ASP A 165 -0.80 20.42 -13.98
CA ASP A 165 -1.39 19.21 -13.44
C ASP A 165 -0.42 18.01 -13.52
N GLY A 166 -0.67 16.98 -12.73
CA GLY A 166 0.22 15.81 -12.63
C GLY A 166 0.29 14.97 -13.90
N LEU A 167 -0.77 14.95 -14.71
CA LEU A 167 -0.77 14.22 -15.98
C LEU A 167 0.13 14.92 -17.00
N THR A 168 0.06 16.25 -17.08
CA THR A 168 0.90 17.09 -17.91
C THR A 168 2.35 17.01 -17.44
N ALA A 169 2.60 17.15 -16.13
CA ALA A 169 3.94 16.99 -15.55
C ALA A 169 4.55 15.62 -15.87
N THR A 170 3.77 14.55 -15.71
CA THR A 170 4.20 13.18 -16.05
C THR A 170 4.63 13.10 -17.51
N LYS A 171 3.82 13.60 -18.45
CA LYS A 171 4.15 13.59 -19.88
C LYS A 171 5.45 14.34 -20.17
N GLU A 172 5.67 15.49 -19.54
CA GLU A 172 6.90 16.27 -19.68
C GLU A 172 8.12 15.56 -19.09
N ILE A 173 7.98 14.95 -17.90
CA ILE A 173 9.03 14.12 -17.30
C ILE A 173 9.40 12.98 -18.24
N ARG A 174 8.42 12.24 -18.79
CA ARG A 174 8.68 11.17 -19.76
C ARG A 174 9.37 11.66 -21.03
N ARG A 175 9.02 12.86 -21.52
CA ARG A 175 9.68 13.47 -22.68
C ARG A 175 11.13 13.82 -22.36
N TRP A 176 11.39 14.42 -21.19
CA TRP A 176 12.73 14.75 -20.74
C TRP A 176 13.60 13.51 -20.53
N GLU A 177 13.06 12.47 -19.88
CA GLU A 177 13.76 11.19 -19.65
C GLU A 177 14.24 10.57 -20.97
N LYS A 178 13.36 10.54 -21.98
CA LYS A 178 13.70 10.07 -23.33
C LYS A 178 14.75 10.95 -24.02
N LYS A 179 14.66 12.27 -23.84
CA LYS A 179 15.59 13.23 -24.46
C LYS A 179 17.01 13.10 -23.90
N VAL A 180 17.13 12.90 -22.59
CA VAL A 180 18.42 12.78 -21.90
C VAL A 180 18.94 11.33 -21.93
N GLY A 181 18.07 10.35 -22.19
CA GLY A 181 18.42 8.93 -22.23
C GLY A 181 18.67 8.35 -20.84
N CYS A 182 18.03 8.89 -19.80
CA CYS A 182 18.15 8.39 -18.43
C CYS A 182 17.12 7.28 -18.15
N LYS A 183 17.29 6.61 -17.01
CA LYS A 183 16.37 5.57 -16.55
C LYS A 183 15.01 6.21 -16.25
N LYS A 184 13.95 5.53 -16.68
CA LYS A 184 12.56 5.85 -16.32
C LYS A 184 12.40 5.82 -14.78
N THR A 185 12.01 6.95 -14.21
CA THR A 185 11.69 7.10 -12.78
C THR A 185 10.28 6.58 -12.52
N THR A 186 10.07 5.87 -11.42
CA THR A 186 8.72 5.39 -11.08
C THR A 186 7.82 6.57 -10.70
N ILE A 187 6.65 6.73 -11.35
CA ILE A 187 5.66 7.76 -11.01
C ILE A 187 4.38 7.07 -10.57
N ILE A 188 3.96 7.30 -9.33
CA ILE A 188 2.74 6.74 -8.72
C ILE A 188 1.72 7.87 -8.62
N ALA A 189 0.53 7.64 -9.17
CA ALA A 189 -0.58 8.58 -9.10
C ALA A 189 -1.12 8.68 -7.67
N LEU A 190 -1.29 9.91 -7.19
CA LEU A 190 -2.14 10.23 -6.06
C LEU A 190 -3.45 10.77 -6.64
N THR A 191 -4.55 10.09 -6.38
CA THR A 191 -5.88 10.52 -6.84
C THR A 191 -6.95 10.09 -5.86
N ALA A 192 -7.95 10.95 -5.67
CA ALA A 192 -9.16 10.62 -4.94
C ALA A 192 -10.21 9.88 -5.80
N SER A 193 -10.03 9.89 -7.13
CA SER A 193 -10.95 9.20 -8.04
C SER A 193 -10.56 7.74 -8.22
N VAL A 194 -11.56 6.87 -8.18
CA VAL A 194 -11.43 5.42 -8.44
C VAL A 194 -12.13 5.00 -9.73
N LEU A 195 -12.53 5.97 -10.55
CA LEU A 195 -13.17 5.71 -11.84
C LEU A 195 -12.16 5.15 -12.83
N GLU A 196 -12.56 4.14 -13.60
CA GLU A 196 -11.68 3.47 -14.57
C GLU A 196 -11.11 4.44 -15.61
N GLU A 197 -11.89 5.45 -16.02
CA GLU A 197 -11.46 6.47 -16.97
C GLU A 197 -10.30 7.31 -16.41
N ASP A 198 -10.38 7.72 -15.14
CA ASP A 198 -9.32 8.51 -14.51
C ASP A 198 -8.04 7.69 -14.34
N ILE A 199 -8.18 6.41 -13.96
CA ILE A 199 -7.05 5.48 -13.89
C ILE A 199 -6.42 5.28 -15.27
N HIS A 200 -7.26 5.13 -16.31
CA HIS A 200 -6.79 5.00 -17.69
C HIS A 200 -6.02 6.25 -18.13
N ASN A 201 -6.52 7.44 -17.80
CA ASN A 201 -5.85 8.70 -18.10
C ASN A 201 -4.47 8.81 -17.43
N CYS A 202 -4.31 8.31 -16.20
CA CYS A 202 -3.04 8.26 -15.49
C CYS A 202 -2.02 7.37 -16.21
N PHE A 203 -2.41 6.13 -16.56
CA PHE A 203 -1.54 5.21 -17.30
C PHE A 203 -1.21 5.73 -18.71
N ALA A 204 -2.19 6.33 -19.40
CA ALA A 204 -1.98 6.94 -20.71
C ALA A 204 -1.01 8.13 -20.67
N ALA A 205 -0.99 8.90 -19.57
CA ALA A 205 0.01 9.94 -19.34
C ALA A 205 1.43 9.38 -19.09
N GLY A 206 1.53 8.11 -18.68
CA GLY A 206 2.78 7.39 -18.46
C GLY A 206 3.14 7.19 -16.98
N MET A 207 2.15 7.29 -16.08
CA MET A 207 2.29 6.86 -14.68
C MET A 207 2.41 5.32 -14.61
N ASP A 208 3.01 4.81 -13.54
CA ASP A 208 3.36 3.40 -13.36
C ASP A 208 2.41 2.64 -12.42
N ALA A 209 1.73 3.35 -11.52
CA ALA A 209 0.76 2.80 -10.57
C ALA A 209 -0.26 3.85 -10.15
#